data_AF-A0A0F9CA79-F1
#
_entry.id   AF-A0A0F9CA79-F1
#
_cell.length_a   1.000
_cell.length_b   1.000
_cell.length_c   1.000
_cell.angle_alpha   90.00
_cell.angle_beta   90.00
_cell.angle_gamma   90.00
#
_symmetry.space_group_name_H-M   'P 1'
#
loop_
_entity.id
_entity.type
_entity.pdbx_description
1 polymer ?
#
loop_
_entity_poly.entity_id
_entity_poly.type
_entity_poly.pdbx_seq_one_letter_code
_entity_poly.pdbx_strand_id
1 'polypeptide(L)'
;MDYKTLDAKLTGRCKHSRKLANNTWAERRPPPRGADEFPDEIAIRLHNTDVLTFYADGRVRYDSGGWKTVTTKDRMNTYGLWPVYPERGRWYIRVKGHEYVYADGMTIGPRGGVTGAKRRVTASEPHDKV
;
A
#
# COMPACT_ATOMS: atom_id res chain seq x y z
N MET A 1 9.02 3.64 -1.98
CA MET A 1 9.35 3.76 -0.53
C MET A 1 9.36 2.36 0.07
N ASP A 2 10.10 2.10 1.14
CA ASP A 2 10.03 0.84 1.90
C ASP A 2 10.08 1.09 3.42
N TYR A 3 9.93 0.02 4.22
CA TYR A 3 9.97 0.09 5.68
C TYR A 3 11.27 0.70 6.20
N LYS A 4 12.43 0.22 5.73
CA LYS A 4 13.76 0.68 6.20
C LYS A 4 13.97 2.18 5.96
N THR A 5 13.52 2.66 4.80
CA THR A 5 13.60 4.09 4.44
C THR A 5 12.70 4.94 5.34
N LEU A 6 11.51 4.43 5.70
CA LEU A 6 10.61 5.12 6.63
C LEU A 6 11.16 5.10 8.05
N ASP A 7 11.64 3.95 8.50
CA ASP A 7 12.23 3.73 9.81
C ASP A 7 13.40 4.68 10.07
N ALA A 8 14.33 4.79 9.11
CA ALA A 8 15.45 5.73 9.17
C ALA A 8 15.01 7.20 9.24
N LYS A 9 13.84 7.55 8.69
CA LYS A 9 13.26 8.90 8.76
C LYS A 9 12.53 9.19 10.07
N LEU A 10 12.10 8.14 10.78
CA LEU A 10 11.36 8.18 12.04
C LEU A 10 12.29 7.89 13.21
N THR A 11 13.16 8.86 13.50
CA THR A 11 14.18 8.81 14.56
C THR A 11 14.15 10.09 15.42
N GLY A 12 14.81 10.05 16.58
CA GLY A 12 14.95 11.19 17.48
C GLY A 12 13.60 11.77 17.94
N ARG A 13 13.42 13.09 17.81
CA ARG A 13 12.16 13.78 18.16
C ARG A 13 10.97 13.38 17.29
N CYS A 14 11.22 12.87 16.08
CA CYS A 14 10.20 12.44 15.13
C CYS A 14 10.04 10.91 15.09
N LYS A 15 10.41 10.21 16.17
CA LYS A 15 10.43 8.74 16.23
C LYS A 15 9.06 8.06 16.00
N HIS A 16 7.97 8.76 16.26
CA HIS A 16 6.61 8.20 16.14
C HIS A 16 5.89 8.64 14.87
N SER A 17 6.09 9.87 14.41
CA SER A 17 5.37 10.44 13.28
C SER A 17 6.17 11.55 12.60
N ARG A 18 6.02 11.66 11.29
CA ARG A 18 6.61 12.72 10.46
C ARG A 18 5.67 13.10 9.33
N LYS A 19 5.42 14.40 9.16
CA LYS A 19 4.62 14.93 8.04
C LYS A 19 5.36 14.71 6.73
N LEU A 20 4.67 14.18 5.72
CA LEU A 20 5.20 13.95 4.38
C LEU A 20 4.60 14.90 3.34
N ALA A 21 3.31 15.21 3.45
CA ALA A 21 2.61 16.13 2.55
C ALA A 21 1.36 16.71 3.25
N ASN A 22 0.55 17.47 2.50
CA ASN A 22 -0.75 17.93 3.01
C ASN A 22 -1.61 16.73 3.43
N ASN A 23 -2.09 16.76 4.67
CA ASN A 23 -2.85 15.72 5.34
C ASN A 23 -2.23 14.32 5.26
N THR A 24 -0.92 14.22 5.02
CA THR A 24 -0.22 12.95 4.82
C THR A 24 0.96 12.82 5.77
N TRP A 25 1.00 11.73 6.54
CA TRP A 25 1.99 11.48 7.57
C TRP A 25 2.57 10.07 7.44
N ALA A 26 3.86 9.91 7.76
CA ALA A 26 4.46 8.62 8.05
C ALA A 26 4.38 8.39 9.55
N GLU A 27 3.81 7.28 9.98
CA GLU A 27 3.55 7.04 11.40
C GLU A 27 3.76 5.58 11.78
N ARG A 28 4.45 5.34 12.91
CA ARG A 28 4.45 4.01 13.53
C ARG A 28 3.05 3.71 14.06
N ARG A 29 2.55 2.50 13.87
CA ARG A 29 1.25 2.10 14.44
C ARG A 29 1.45 1.57 15.85
N PRO A 30 0.63 2.00 16.82
CA PRO A 30 0.75 1.52 18.17
C PRO A 30 0.55 0.00 18.24
N PRO A 31 1.09 -0.66 19.28
CA PRO A 31 0.77 -2.04 19.58
C PRO A 31 -0.73 -2.27 19.62
N PRO A 32 -1.22 -3.45 19.20
CA PRO A 32 -2.51 -3.94 19.65
C PRO A 32 -2.62 -3.82 21.17
N ARG A 33 -3.81 -3.55 21.68
CA ARG A 33 -4.02 -3.38 23.13
C ARG A 33 -3.54 -4.63 23.88
N GLY A 34 -2.58 -4.44 24.79
CA GLY A 34 -1.98 -5.53 25.57
C GLY A 34 -0.66 -6.09 25.02
N ALA A 35 -0.13 -5.53 23.94
CA ALA A 35 1.23 -5.81 23.48
C ALA A 35 2.20 -4.71 23.96
N ASP A 36 3.37 -5.12 24.44
CA ASP A 36 4.41 -4.22 24.95
C ASP A 36 5.28 -3.59 23.84
N GLU A 37 5.21 -4.14 22.62
CA GLU A 37 6.05 -3.75 21.48
C GLU A 37 5.23 -3.20 20.33
N PHE A 38 5.71 -2.11 19.72
CA PHE A 38 5.11 -1.58 18.49
C PHE A 38 5.23 -2.64 17.39
N PRO A 39 4.15 -2.94 16.64
CA PRO A 39 4.29 -3.77 15.46
C PRO A 39 5.32 -3.14 14.54
N ASP A 40 6.10 -3.99 13.89
CA ASP A 40 7.08 -3.65 12.87
C ASP A 40 6.37 -3.19 11.58
N GLU A 41 5.55 -2.15 11.72
CA GLU A 41 4.79 -1.54 10.65
C GLU A 41 4.81 -0.01 10.73
N ILE A 42 4.96 0.61 9.57
CA ILE A 42 4.91 2.06 9.41
C ILE A 42 3.85 2.36 8.36
N ALA A 43 2.85 3.15 8.75
CA ALA A 43 1.78 3.57 7.87
C ALA A 43 2.10 4.91 7.20
N ILE A 44 1.69 5.03 5.94
CA ILE A 44 1.45 6.32 5.30
C ILE A 44 -0.02 6.63 5.48
N ARG A 45 -0.32 7.58 6.35
CA ARG A 45 -1.68 7.98 6.70
C ARG A 45 -2.08 9.21 5.91
N LEU A 46 -3.17 9.13 5.15
CA LEU A 46 -3.86 10.26 4.53
C LEU A 46 -5.14 10.52 5.33
N HIS A 47 -5.26 11.73 5.90
CA HIS A 47 -6.32 12.05 6.87
C HIS A 47 -6.38 11.04 8.02
N ASN A 48 -7.43 10.22 8.09
CA ASN A 48 -7.63 9.20 9.11
C ASN A 48 -7.45 7.76 8.57
N THR A 49 -6.91 7.63 7.36
CA THR A 49 -6.81 6.36 6.62
C THR A 49 -5.36 6.01 6.37
N ASP A 50 -4.95 4.80 6.76
CA ASP A 50 -3.61 4.28 6.51
C ASP A 50 -3.54 3.72 5.08
N VAL A 51 -3.26 4.62 4.12
CA VAL A 51 -3.34 4.30 2.68
C VAL A 51 -2.32 3.29 2.21
N LEU A 52 -1.19 3.24 2.91
CA LEU A 52 -0.17 2.22 2.75
C LEU A 52 0.32 1.82 4.13
N THR A 53 0.53 0.52 4.37
CA THR A 53 1.22 0.04 5.56
C THR A 53 2.40 -0.81 5.13
N PHE A 54 3.60 -0.39 5.51
CA PHE A 54 4.85 -1.06 5.21
C PHE A 54 5.24 -1.94 6.40
N TYR A 55 5.47 -3.22 6.16
CA TYR A 55 5.90 -4.19 7.17
C TYR A 55 7.43 -4.40 7.09
N ALA A 56 8.08 -4.71 8.21
CA ALA A 56 9.53 -4.97 8.22
C ALA A 56 9.95 -6.18 7.36
N ASP A 57 9.06 -7.14 7.15
CA ASP A 57 9.26 -8.28 6.24
C ASP A 57 9.18 -7.93 4.74
N GLY A 58 8.94 -6.66 4.42
CA GLY A 58 8.87 -6.13 3.06
C GLY A 58 7.51 -6.28 2.39
N ARG A 59 6.48 -6.76 3.10
CA ARG A 59 5.10 -6.65 2.63
C ARG A 59 4.64 -5.19 2.64
N VAL A 60 3.70 -4.87 1.76
CA VAL A 60 2.98 -3.60 1.75
C VAL A 60 1.49 -3.86 1.60
N ARG A 61 0.69 -3.34 2.55
CA ARG A 61 -0.77 -3.32 2.46
C ARG A 61 -1.23 -2.02 1.81
N TYR A 62 -2.19 -2.13 0.90
CA TYR A 62 -2.86 -1.01 0.24
C TYR A 62 -4.30 -0.94 0.74
N ASP A 63 -4.72 0.24 1.21
CA ASP A 63 -6.06 0.41 1.79
C ASP A 63 -6.61 1.83 1.57
N SER A 64 -7.65 1.99 0.77
CA SER A 64 -8.24 3.30 0.49
C SER A 64 -9.22 3.72 1.59
N GLY A 65 -9.55 2.83 2.53
CA GLY A 65 -10.60 3.02 3.51
C GLY A 65 -11.97 3.31 2.85
N GLY A 66 -12.22 2.75 1.67
CA GLY A 66 -13.38 3.05 0.84
C GLY A 66 -13.27 4.30 -0.04
N TRP A 67 -12.24 5.13 0.13
CA TRP A 67 -12.09 6.41 -0.57
C TRP A 67 -11.28 6.31 -1.86
N LYS A 68 -11.91 5.88 -2.96
CA LYS A 68 -11.29 5.78 -4.30
C LYS A 68 -11.21 7.13 -5.03
N THR A 69 -10.53 8.11 -4.41
CA THR A 69 -10.37 9.47 -4.92
C THR A 69 -9.04 9.68 -5.65
N VAL A 70 -8.93 10.77 -6.41
CA VAL A 70 -7.68 11.16 -7.07
C VAL A 70 -6.54 11.33 -6.06
N THR A 71 -6.80 11.97 -4.92
CA THR A 71 -5.79 12.20 -3.88
C THR A 71 -5.33 10.90 -3.23
N THR A 72 -6.25 9.97 -2.93
CA THR A 72 -5.87 8.66 -2.38
C THR A 72 -4.95 7.91 -3.34
N LYS A 73 -5.30 7.89 -4.64
CA LYS A 73 -4.49 7.27 -5.70
C LYS A 73 -3.10 7.91 -5.78
N ASP A 74 -3.06 9.23 -5.79
CA ASP A 74 -1.82 10.01 -5.88
C ASP A 74 -0.88 9.68 -4.72
N ARG A 75 -1.39 9.57 -3.49
CA ARG A 75 -0.58 9.18 -2.32
C ARG A 75 -0.11 7.74 -2.41
N MET A 76 -0.98 6.81 -2.82
CA MET A 76 -0.60 5.41 -3.05
C MET A 76 0.48 5.29 -4.12
N ASN A 77 0.42 6.07 -5.19
CA ASN A 77 1.40 6.02 -6.28
C ASN A 77 2.70 6.75 -5.92
N THR A 78 2.63 7.85 -5.17
CA THR A 78 3.81 8.62 -4.74
C THR A 78 4.66 7.84 -3.75
N TYR A 79 4.04 7.14 -2.80
CA TYR A 79 4.76 6.46 -1.73
C TYR A 79 4.80 4.94 -1.89
N GLY A 80 3.86 4.34 -2.61
CA GLY A 80 3.77 2.91 -2.81
C GLY A 80 4.84 2.36 -3.75
N LEU A 81 4.91 1.03 -3.82
CA LEU A 81 5.83 0.30 -4.70
C LEU A 81 5.23 0.00 -6.07
N TRP A 82 3.90 -0.13 -6.12
CA TRP A 82 3.16 -0.59 -7.28
C TRP A 82 2.13 0.45 -7.69
N PRO A 83 1.99 0.73 -9.01
CA PRO A 83 1.09 1.74 -9.51
C PRO A 83 -0.37 1.27 -9.43
N VAL A 84 -1.21 2.13 -8.87
CA VAL A 84 -2.67 2.04 -8.81
C VAL A 84 -3.27 2.98 -9.85
N TYR A 85 -4.23 2.48 -10.63
CA TYR A 85 -4.86 3.27 -11.68
C TYR A 85 -6.35 2.93 -11.84
N PRO A 86 -7.18 3.90 -12.24
CA PRO A 86 -8.57 3.66 -12.59
C PRO A 86 -8.68 3.22 -14.05
N GLU A 87 -9.62 2.33 -14.33
CA GLU A 87 -10.09 2.01 -15.68
C GLU A 87 -11.60 1.70 -15.60
N ARG A 88 -12.40 2.40 -16.41
CA ARG A 88 -13.87 2.24 -16.47
C ARG A 88 -14.55 2.23 -15.09
N GLY A 89 -14.15 3.14 -14.20
CA GLY A 89 -14.72 3.29 -12.85
C GLY A 89 -14.26 2.24 -11.82
N ARG A 90 -13.38 1.30 -12.20
CA ARG A 90 -12.76 0.34 -11.28
C ARG A 90 -11.29 0.67 -11.12
N TRP A 91 -10.72 0.33 -9.97
CA TRP A 91 -9.30 0.49 -9.73
C TRP A 91 -8.58 -0.83 -9.90
N TYR A 92 -7.36 -0.73 -10.39
CA TYR A 92 -6.46 -1.85 -10.62
C TYR A 92 -5.08 -1.48 -10.09
N ILE A 93 -4.30 -2.50 -9.80
CA ILE A 93 -2.90 -2.37 -9.40
C ILE A 93 -2.06 -3.31 -10.25
N ARG A 94 -0.93 -2.80 -10.76
CA ARG A 94 -0.01 -3.59 -11.59
C ARG A 94 1.16 -4.07 -10.75
N VAL A 95 1.33 -5.39 -10.66
CA VAL A 95 2.37 -6.04 -9.87
C VAL A 95 3.11 -7.02 -10.78
N LYS A 96 4.40 -6.77 -11.00
CA LYS A 96 5.29 -7.61 -11.83
C LYS A 96 4.68 -8.02 -13.19
N GLY A 97 4.12 -7.06 -13.92
CA GLY A 97 3.52 -7.31 -15.24
C GLY A 97 2.11 -7.93 -15.22
N HIS A 98 1.58 -8.27 -14.05
CA HIS A 98 0.20 -8.73 -13.89
C HIS A 98 -0.68 -7.61 -13.33
N GLU A 99 -1.96 -7.62 -13.72
CA GLU A 99 -2.95 -6.68 -13.21
C GLU A 99 -3.88 -7.38 -12.23
N TYR A 100 -4.20 -6.70 -11.13
CA TYR A 100 -5.12 -7.18 -10.10
C TYR A 100 -6.22 -6.15 -9.90
N VAL A 101 -7.45 -6.62 -9.69
CA VAL A 101 -8.54 -5.76 -9.27
C VAL A 101 -8.21 -5.24 -7.87
N TYR A 102 -8.11 -3.92 -7.74
CA TYR A 102 -7.80 -3.31 -6.46
C TYR A 102 -8.91 -3.58 -5.44
N ALA A 103 -8.52 -4.02 -4.25
CA ALA A 103 -9.39 -4.23 -3.11
C ALA A 103 -8.73 -3.65 -1.85
N ASP A 104 -9.54 -3.03 -0.99
CA ASP A 104 -9.04 -2.49 0.27
C ASP A 104 -8.52 -3.61 1.17
N GLY A 105 -7.36 -3.36 1.78
CA GLY A 105 -6.67 -4.34 2.62
C GLY A 105 -5.84 -5.36 1.84
N MET A 106 -5.75 -5.25 0.51
CA MET A 106 -4.89 -6.14 -0.26
C MET A 106 -3.42 -5.95 0.12
N THR A 107 -2.67 -7.04 0.12
CA THR A 107 -1.26 -7.04 0.52
C THR A 107 -0.39 -7.58 -0.61
N ILE A 108 0.75 -6.92 -0.84
CA ILE A 108 1.74 -7.32 -1.83
C ILE A 108 3.04 -7.63 -1.11
N GLY A 109 3.53 -8.85 -1.26
CA GLY A 109 4.79 -9.29 -0.67
C GLY A 109 6.03 -8.77 -1.38
N PRO A 110 7.22 -8.90 -0.76
CA PRO A 110 8.48 -8.37 -1.30
C PRO A 110 8.83 -8.99 -2.67
N ARG A 111 8.34 -10.21 -2.94
CA ARG A 111 8.51 -10.90 -4.22
C ARG A 111 7.33 -10.72 -5.19
N GLY A 112 6.39 -9.82 -4.88
CA GLY A 112 5.22 -9.52 -5.73
C GLY A 112 4.05 -10.49 -5.59
N GLY A 113 4.06 -11.38 -4.60
CA GLY A 113 2.90 -12.22 -4.27
C GLY A 113 1.75 -11.36 -3.76
N VAL A 114 0.55 -11.53 -4.32
CA VAL A 114 -0.62 -10.72 -4.00
C VAL A 114 -1.64 -11.52 -3.20
N THR A 115 -2.14 -10.96 -2.11
CA THR A 115 -3.20 -11.52 -1.26
C THR A 115 -4.35 -10.51 -1.14
N GLY A 116 -5.60 -11.00 -1.09
CA GLY A 116 -6.79 -10.15 -0.91
C GLY A 116 -7.29 -9.45 -2.19
N ALA A 117 -6.74 -9.77 -3.37
CA ALA A 117 -7.17 -9.23 -4.65
C ALA A 117 -7.29 -10.32 -5.72
N LYS A 118 -8.23 -10.15 -6.65
CA LYS A 118 -8.42 -11.06 -7.79
C LYS A 118 -7.53 -10.62 -8.95
N ARG A 119 -6.79 -11.56 -9.56
CA ARG A 119 -6.05 -11.29 -10.79
C ARG A 119 -7.03 -10.94 -11.92
N ARG A 120 -6.76 -9.85 -12.64
CA ARG A 120 -7.47 -9.49 -13.86
C ARG A 120 -6.98 -10.41 -14.96
N VAL A 121 -7.87 -11.25 -15.47
CA VAL A 121 -7.64 -12.00 -16.70
C VAL A 121 -8.16 -11.13 -17.84
N THR A 122 -7.26 -10.53 -18.61
CA THR A 122 -7.60 -9.91 -19.88
C THR A 122 -7.65 -11.00 -20.93
N ALA A 123 -8.69 -11.02 -21.76
CA ALA A 123 -8.77 -11.88 -22.93
C ALA A 123 -7.73 -11.42 -23.98
N SER A 124 -6.47 -11.79 -23.76
CA SER A 124 -5.37 -11.60 -24.71
C SER A 124 -4.24 -12.61 -24.42
N GLU A 125 -4.60 -13.83 -24.03
CA GLU A 125 -3.74 -14.99 -24.31
C GLU A 125 -4.16 -15.48 -25.71
N PRO A 126 -3.23 -15.62 -26.67
CA PRO A 126 -3.57 -16.20 -27.94
C PRO A 126 -4.00 -17.63 -27.68
N HIS A 127 -5.25 -17.93 -28.06
CA HIS A 127 -5.70 -19.29 -28.25
C HIS A 127 -4.74 -19.88 -29.31
N ASP A 128 -3.83 -20.76 -28.90
CA ASP A 128 -3.09 -21.58 -29.84
C ASP A 128 -4.13 -22.30 -30.70
N LYS A 129 -4.15 -21.93 -31.97
CA LYS A 129 -4.96 -22.59 -32.99
C LYS A 129 -4.43 -24.02 -33.11
N VAL A 130 -5.28 -24.99 -32.76
CA VAL A 130 -5.14 -26.38 -33.20
C VAL A 130 -5.84 -26.53 -34.54
#